data_AF-A0ABD0XTM3-F1
#
_entry.id   AF-A0ABD0XTM3-F1
#
_cell.length_a   1.000
_cell.length_b   1.000
_cell.length_c   1.000
_cell.angle_alpha   90.00
_cell.angle_beta   90.00
_cell.angle_gamma   90.00
#
_symmetry.space_group_name_H-M   'P 1'
#
loop_
_entity.id
_entity.type
_entity.pdbx_description
1 polymer ?
#
loop_
_entity_poly.entity_id
_entity_poly.type
_entity_poly.pdbx_seq_one_letter_code
_entity_poly.pdbx_strand_id
1 'polypeptide(L)'
;MGLGKTIQIIAFICHLYEKNLVGPFLIIGPLSTITNWKAEFNKFASKVPCVLYHGTVGERVLQKENVHNRYKLDGKQVYPVVITSYEISIKDKGFFFKYQWKYLIVDEGHRLKNYQSVLSRTLSLFPKVNSLLLTGTPLQNNLQELWSLLHFILPTVFDELGSFNEWLAVDDLNENSYKLIEKKNGTNMLSALHKVRVNLFFRIFGDWPNFPLFYKQNKLISAYSLNN
;
A
#
# COMPACT_ATOMS: atom_id res chain seq x y z
N MET A 1 -19.96 0.27 1.24
CA MET A 1 -19.11 -0.91 1.47
C MET A 1 -18.52 -0.83 2.89
N GLY A 2 -18.76 -1.84 3.74
CA GLY A 2 -18.40 -1.85 5.17
C GLY A 2 -17.62 -3.10 5.60
N LEU A 3 -16.64 -3.51 4.79
CA LEU A 3 -15.97 -4.81 4.95
C LEU A 3 -14.80 -4.79 5.94
N GLY A 4 -14.72 -3.76 6.79
CA GLY A 4 -13.76 -3.69 7.87
C GLY A 4 -12.30 -3.47 7.46
N LYS A 5 -12.01 -2.91 6.26
CA LYS A 5 -10.62 -2.62 5.84
C LYS A 5 -9.87 -1.80 6.89
N THR A 6 -10.50 -0.77 7.44
CA THR A 6 -9.94 0.04 8.52
C THR A 6 -9.53 -0.80 9.73
N ILE A 7 -10.44 -1.67 10.20
CA ILE A 7 -10.18 -2.57 11.34
C ILE A 7 -9.05 -3.57 11.01
N GLN A 8 -9.01 -4.11 9.80
CA GLN A 8 -7.92 -4.99 9.35
C GLN A 8 -6.57 -4.29 9.41
N ILE A 9 -6.49 -3.01 9.03
CA ILE A 9 -5.26 -2.23 9.12
C ILE A 9 -4.88 -1.90 10.56
N ILE A 10 -5.85 -1.58 11.41
CA ILE A 10 -5.60 -1.37 12.83
C ILE A 10 -5.03 -2.66 13.46
N ALA A 11 -5.68 -3.80 13.21
CA ALA A 11 -5.21 -5.11 13.69
C ALA A 11 -3.81 -5.46 13.16
N PHE A 12 -3.55 -5.17 11.88
CA PHE A 12 -2.24 -5.35 11.27
C PHE A 12 -1.16 -4.51 11.97
N ILE A 13 -1.42 -3.23 12.24
CA ILE A 13 -0.48 -2.36 12.96
C ILE A 13 -0.24 -2.85 14.39
N CYS A 14 -1.29 -3.27 15.11
CA CYS A 14 -1.14 -3.89 16.43
C CYS A 14 -0.23 -5.11 16.38
N HIS A 15 -0.44 -6.00 15.41
CA HIS A 15 0.41 -7.17 15.20
C HIS A 15 1.87 -6.80 14.92
N LEU A 16 2.12 -5.75 14.14
CA LEU A 16 3.47 -5.26 13.88
C LEU A 16 4.17 -4.78 15.17
N TYR A 17 3.46 -4.09 16.07
CA TYR A 17 4.02 -3.70 17.36
C TYR A 17 4.34 -4.91 18.25
N GLU A 18 3.50 -5.93 18.26
CA GLU A 18 3.77 -7.19 18.96
C GLU A 18 5.05 -7.85 18.45
N LYS A 19 5.27 -7.82 17.12
CA LYS A 19 6.48 -8.29 16.43
C LYS A 19 7.68 -7.34 16.53
N ASN A 20 7.65 -6.37 17.45
CA ASN A 20 8.73 -5.40 17.71
C ASN A 20 9.01 -4.40 16.58
N LEU A 21 8.09 -4.21 15.63
CA LEU A 21 8.20 -3.14 14.65
C LEU A 21 7.59 -1.86 15.22
N VAL A 22 8.45 -0.98 15.75
CA VAL A 22 8.06 0.20 16.55
C VAL A 22 7.61 1.43 15.73
N GLY A 23 7.38 1.28 14.42
CA GLY A 23 7.07 2.38 13.51
C GLY A 23 8.29 3.16 13.00
N PRO A 24 8.10 4.38 12.44
CA PRO A 24 6.83 5.09 12.33
C PRO A 24 5.94 4.56 11.19
N PHE A 25 4.62 4.66 11.37
CA PHE A 25 3.60 4.26 10.39
C PHE A 25 2.79 5.48 9.95
N LEU A 26 2.57 5.63 8.64
CA LEU A 26 1.84 6.74 8.04
C LEU A 26 0.59 6.24 7.32
N ILE A 27 -0.55 6.82 7.63
CA ILE A 27 -1.83 6.61 6.94
C ILE A 27 -2.21 7.93 6.26
N ILE A 28 -2.46 7.87 4.95
CA ILE A 28 -2.88 9.02 4.15
C ILE A 28 -4.21 8.68 3.49
N GLY A 29 -5.19 9.57 3.59
CA GLY A 29 -6.50 9.37 2.96
C GLY A 29 -7.20 10.67 2.60
N PRO A 30 -8.45 10.59 2.08
CA PRO A 30 -9.30 11.75 1.89
C PRO A 30 -9.53 12.50 3.20
N LEU A 31 -9.66 13.84 3.12
CA LEU A 31 -9.96 14.66 4.29
C LEU A 31 -11.21 14.21 5.06
N SER A 32 -12.20 13.65 4.37
CA SER A 32 -13.43 13.13 4.98
C SER A 32 -13.22 11.87 5.83
N THR A 33 -12.12 11.13 5.66
CA THR A 33 -11.92 9.84 6.36
C THR A 33 -10.90 9.91 7.50
N ILE A 34 -10.02 10.92 7.55
CA ILE A 34 -8.93 10.97 8.56
C ILE A 34 -9.43 11.04 10.00
N THR A 35 -10.55 11.73 10.25
CA THR A 35 -11.17 11.79 11.59
C THR A 35 -11.78 10.45 11.97
N ASN A 36 -12.41 9.76 11.00
CA ASN A 36 -12.92 8.41 11.19
C ASN A 36 -11.80 7.42 11.51
N TRP A 37 -10.66 7.47 10.80
CA TRP A 37 -9.48 6.66 11.14
C TRP A 37 -9.05 6.86 12.59
N LYS A 38 -8.96 8.11 13.05
CA LYS A 38 -8.61 8.41 14.45
C LYS A 38 -9.63 7.86 15.44
N ALA A 39 -10.92 7.99 15.13
CA ALA A 39 -12.00 7.44 15.97
C ALA A 39 -11.94 5.90 16.05
N GLU A 40 -11.67 5.23 14.93
CA GLU A 40 -11.55 3.78 14.85
C GLU A 40 -10.33 3.28 15.64
N PHE A 41 -9.18 3.96 15.58
CA PHE A 41 -8.04 3.67 16.47
C PHE A 41 -8.42 3.82 17.94
N ASN A 42 -9.08 4.92 18.32
CA ASN A 42 -9.51 5.12 19.71
C ASN A 42 -10.50 4.05 20.18
N LYS A 43 -11.34 3.52 19.28
CA LYS A 43 -12.34 2.49 19.58
C LYS A 43 -11.72 1.09 19.68
N PHE A 44 -10.92 0.69 18.70
CA PHE A 44 -10.44 -0.69 18.56
C PHE A 44 -9.02 -0.91 19.11
N ALA A 45 -8.24 0.15 19.28
CA ALA A 45 -6.84 0.09 19.72
C ALA A 45 -6.46 1.33 20.54
N SER A 46 -7.23 1.65 21.59
CA SER A 46 -7.10 2.88 22.40
C SER A 46 -5.71 3.11 23.00
N LYS A 47 -4.95 2.03 23.26
CA LYS A 47 -3.57 2.10 23.76
C LYS A 47 -2.56 2.50 22.69
N VAL A 48 -2.88 2.27 21.41
CA VAL A 48 -1.97 2.57 20.30
C VAL A 48 -1.88 4.09 20.14
N PRO A 49 -0.68 4.67 20.30
CA PRO A 49 -0.48 6.10 20.15
C PRO A 49 -0.76 6.50 18.69
N CYS A 50 -1.64 7.47 18.50
CA CYS A 50 -2.08 7.88 17.18
C CYS A 50 -2.23 9.40 17.12
N VAL A 51 -1.56 10.03 16.15
CA VAL A 51 -1.53 11.48 15.94
C VAL A 51 -2.25 11.81 14.63
N LEU A 52 -3.29 12.64 14.73
CA LEU A 52 -3.95 13.24 13.57
C LEU A 52 -3.18 14.50 13.18
N TYR A 53 -2.45 14.45 12.07
CA TYR A 53 -1.67 15.56 11.53
C TYR A 53 -2.50 16.34 10.51
N HIS A 54 -3.24 17.35 10.99
CA HIS A 54 -4.15 18.16 10.19
C HIS A 54 -4.47 19.49 10.91
N GLY A 55 -5.16 20.40 10.23
CA GLY A 55 -5.58 21.70 10.78
C GLY A 55 -4.69 22.84 10.30
N THR A 56 -4.70 23.94 11.05
CA THR A 56 -3.95 25.16 10.79
C THR A 56 -2.44 24.95 10.95
N VAL A 57 -1.63 25.89 10.45
CA VAL A 57 -0.17 25.81 10.59
C VAL A 57 0.26 25.77 12.06
N GLY A 58 -0.41 26.53 12.93
CA GLY A 58 -0.13 26.57 14.37
C GLY A 58 -0.40 25.23 15.06
N GLU A 59 -1.56 24.61 14.79
CA GLU A 59 -1.89 23.27 15.32
C GLU A 59 -0.88 22.23 14.85
N ARG A 60 -0.46 22.31 13.57
CA ARG A 60 0.50 21.37 13.00
C ARG A 60 1.89 21.51 13.64
N VAL A 61 2.30 22.67 14.17
CA VAL A 61 3.57 22.80 14.91
C VAL A 61 3.57 21.88 16.13
N LEU A 62 2.52 21.93 16.96
CA LEU A 62 2.38 21.05 18.13
C LEU A 62 2.28 19.57 17.72
N GLN A 63 1.58 19.29 16.63
CA GLN A 63 1.46 17.92 16.13
C GLN A 63 2.81 17.36 15.64
N LYS A 64 3.73 18.19 15.10
CA LYS A 64 5.08 17.73 14.72
C LYS A 64 5.84 17.18 15.91
N GLU A 65 5.74 17.84 17.06
CA GLU A 65 6.35 17.36 18.31
C GLU A 65 5.74 16.02 18.73
N ASN A 66 4.42 15.91 18.70
CA ASN A 66 3.73 14.66 19.01
C ASN A 66 4.12 13.51 18.07
N VAL A 67 4.34 13.77 16.78
CA VAL A 67 4.83 12.76 15.83
C VAL A 67 6.25 12.31 16.17
N HIS A 68 7.11 13.23 16.65
CA HIS A 68 8.49 12.92 17.01
C HIS A 68 8.60 12.14 18.33
N ASN A 69 7.66 12.36 19.25
CA ASN A 69 7.67 11.74 20.57
C ASN A 69 7.65 10.20 20.53
N ARG A 70 8.22 9.59 21.57
CA ARG A 70 8.08 8.16 21.84
C ARG A 70 7.02 7.95 22.90
N TYR A 71 6.22 6.92 22.68
CA TYR A 71 5.13 6.55 23.56
C TYR A 71 5.38 5.15 24.10
N LYS A 72 4.96 4.90 25.34
CA LYS A 72 5.05 3.58 25.95
C LYS A 72 3.83 2.74 25.56
N LEU A 73 4.05 1.67 24.81
CA LEU A 73 3.04 0.66 24.48
C LEU A 73 3.53 -0.70 24.97
N ASP A 74 2.83 -1.29 25.93
CA ASP A 74 3.15 -2.59 26.55
C ASP A 74 4.63 -2.73 26.94
N GLY A 75 5.18 -1.68 27.56
CA GLY A 75 6.56 -1.64 28.04
C GLY A 75 7.61 -1.20 27.00
N LYS A 76 7.23 -1.04 25.73
CA LYS A 76 8.13 -0.66 24.63
C LYS A 76 7.97 0.81 24.25
N GLN A 77 9.07 1.43 23.82
CA GLN A 77 9.04 2.79 23.25
C GLN A 77 8.72 2.70 21.76
N VAL A 78 7.59 3.28 21.34
CA VAL A 78 7.11 3.24 19.97
C VAL A 78 6.85 4.63 19.40
N TYR A 79 6.92 4.77 18.08
CA TYR A 79 6.39 5.93 17.39
C TYR A 79 4.85 5.88 17.36
N PRO A 80 4.16 7.02 17.23
CA PRO A 80 2.73 7.02 16.97
C PRO A 80 2.42 6.60 15.52
N VAL A 81 1.21 6.12 15.30
CA VAL A 81 0.60 6.07 13.97
C VAL A 81 0.21 7.48 13.57
N VAL A 82 0.71 7.95 12.43
CA VAL A 82 0.40 9.29 11.91
C VAL A 82 -0.70 9.18 10.86
N ILE A 83 -1.76 9.95 11.01
CA ILE A 83 -2.87 10.03 10.05
C ILE A 83 -2.88 11.44 9.46
N THR A 84 -2.93 11.57 8.13
CA THR A 84 -3.02 12.87 7.47
C THR A 84 -3.82 12.81 6.17
N SER A 85 -4.16 13.98 5.63
CA SER A 85 -4.85 14.07 4.34
C SER A 85 -3.87 14.14 3.18
N TYR A 86 -4.35 13.84 1.98
CA TYR A 86 -3.59 14.02 0.75
C TYR A 86 -3.01 15.43 0.58
N GLU A 87 -3.81 16.45 0.83
CA GLU A 87 -3.42 17.86 0.64
C GLU A 87 -2.30 18.24 1.61
N ILE A 88 -2.39 17.80 2.88
CA ILE A 88 -1.36 18.07 3.88
C ILE A 88 -0.07 17.30 3.57
N SER A 89 -0.17 16.05 3.07
CA SER A 89 1.01 15.28 2.66
C SER A 89 1.83 15.99 1.57
N ILE A 90 1.16 16.70 0.65
CA ILE A 90 1.81 17.49 -0.39
C ILE A 90 2.37 18.80 0.18
N LYS A 91 1.53 19.56 0.91
CA LYS A 91 1.89 20.88 1.46
C LYS A 91 3.10 20.79 2.41
N ASP A 92 3.08 19.81 3.30
CA ASP A 92 4.08 19.63 4.34
C ASP A 92 5.07 18.50 4.00
N LYS A 93 5.25 18.16 2.71
CA LYS A 93 6.11 17.05 2.27
C LYS A 93 7.48 17.04 2.92
N GLY A 94 8.11 18.20 3.09
CA GLY A 94 9.43 18.34 3.72
C GLY A 94 9.48 17.87 5.18
N PHE A 95 8.36 17.84 5.89
CA PHE A 95 8.26 17.21 7.22
C PHE A 95 8.25 15.67 7.10
N PHE A 96 7.42 15.12 6.21
CA PHE A 96 7.30 13.68 6.03
C PHE A 96 8.59 13.03 5.48
N PHE A 97 9.39 13.77 4.70
CA PHE A 97 10.71 13.34 4.22
C PHE A 97 11.75 13.08 5.32
N LYS A 98 11.55 13.64 6.52
CA LYS A 98 12.51 13.48 7.64
C LYS A 98 12.44 12.10 8.29
N TYR A 99 11.44 11.29 7.94
CA TYR A 99 11.18 9.99 8.57
C TYR A 99 11.36 8.87 7.58
N GLN A 100 11.95 7.77 8.04
CA GLN A 100 11.99 6.51 7.30
C GLN A 100 10.80 5.65 7.72
N TRP A 101 9.68 5.81 7.01
CA TRP A 101 8.42 5.15 7.32
C TRP A 101 8.53 3.65 7.15
N LYS A 102 8.10 2.88 8.15
CA LYS A 102 8.07 1.42 8.03
C LYS A 102 6.93 0.96 7.13
N TYR A 103 5.78 1.65 7.24
CA TYR A 103 4.65 1.49 6.34
C TYR A 103 4.08 2.86 5.95
N LEU A 104 3.80 3.01 4.66
CA LEU A 104 2.92 4.03 4.11
C LEU A 104 1.63 3.36 3.63
N ILE A 105 0.52 3.66 4.29
CA ILE A 105 -0.81 3.14 3.97
C ILE A 105 -1.60 4.26 3.31
N VAL A 106 -2.16 3.99 2.14
CA VAL A 106 -2.95 4.95 1.38
C VAL A 106 -4.38 4.46 1.25
N ASP A 107 -5.30 5.21 1.84
CA ASP A 107 -6.74 4.95 1.80
C ASP A 107 -7.38 5.61 0.59
N GLU A 108 -8.29 4.92 -0.08
CA GLU A 108 -8.79 5.28 -1.41
C GLU A 108 -7.68 5.42 -2.47
N GLY A 109 -6.86 4.38 -2.59
CA GLY A 109 -5.70 4.30 -3.49
C GLY A 109 -5.99 4.57 -4.98
N HIS A 110 -7.26 4.54 -5.41
CA HIS A 110 -7.66 4.98 -6.75
C HIS A 110 -7.24 6.43 -7.05
N ARG A 111 -6.97 7.26 -6.02
CA ARG A 111 -6.39 8.60 -6.16
C ARG A 111 -4.99 8.61 -6.75
N LEU A 112 -4.27 7.47 -6.73
CA LEU A 112 -2.92 7.31 -7.25
C LEU A 112 -2.86 6.77 -8.69
N LYS A 113 -4.01 6.59 -9.34
CA LYS A 113 -4.12 5.99 -10.69
C LYS A 113 -3.33 6.72 -11.78
N ASN A 114 -3.00 7.99 -11.56
CA ASN A 114 -2.15 8.76 -12.46
C ASN A 114 -0.77 8.97 -11.81
N TYR A 115 0.24 8.20 -12.27
CA TYR A 115 1.62 8.32 -11.78
C TYR A 115 2.24 9.72 -11.97
N GLN A 116 1.75 10.51 -12.95
CA GLN A 116 2.24 11.87 -13.21
C GLN A 116 1.67 12.90 -12.24
N SER A 117 0.64 12.53 -11.47
CA SER A 117 0.04 13.44 -10.49
C SER A 117 1.05 13.89 -9.44
N VAL A 118 0.89 15.13 -8.97
CA VAL A 118 1.72 15.68 -7.89
C VAL A 118 1.66 14.78 -6.65
N LEU A 119 0.47 14.22 -6.37
CA LEU A 119 0.28 13.30 -5.26
C LEU A 119 1.11 12.02 -5.41
N SER A 120 0.94 11.28 -6.52
CA SER A 120 1.66 10.03 -6.76
C SER A 120 3.18 10.24 -6.74
N ARG A 121 3.67 11.30 -7.39
CA ARG A 121 5.11 11.64 -7.35
C ARG A 121 5.60 11.95 -5.94
N THR A 122 4.85 12.75 -5.19
CA THR A 122 5.23 13.13 -3.81
C THR A 122 5.30 11.92 -2.90
N LEU A 123 4.26 11.08 -2.90
CA LEU A 123 4.19 9.89 -2.04
C LEU A 123 5.19 8.80 -2.46
N SER A 124 5.51 8.70 -3.76
CA SER A 124 6.52 7.76 -4.26
C SER A 124 7.91 8.10 -3.70
N LEU A 125 8.21 9.40 -3.57
CA LEU A 125 9.49 9.88 -3.06
C LEU A 125 9.65 9.76 -1.54
N PHE A 126 8.56 9.62 -0.78
CA PHE A 126 8.67 9.46 0.68
C PHE A 126 9.53 8.24 1.05
N PRO A 127 10.54 8.40 1.94
CA PRO A 127 11.36 7.29 2.39
C PRO A 127 10.50 6.27 3.14
N LYS A 128 10.32 5.09 2.55
CA LYS A 128 9.46 4.04 3.09
C LYS A 128 10.05 2.66 2.84
N VAL A 129 9.81 1.72 3.76
CA VAL A 129 10.18 0.31 3.61
C VAL A 129 9.09 -0.45 2.87
N ASN A 130 7.84 -0.27 3.31
CA ASN A 130 6.68 -0.92 2.71
C ASN A 130 5.57 0.10 2.42
N SER A 131 4.71 -0.23 1.46
CA SER A 131 3.50 0.52 1.18
C SER A 131 2.30 -0.39 0.99
N LEU A 132 1.13 0.11 1.38
CA LEU A 132 -0.14 -0.59 1.25
C LEU A 132 -1.19 0.36 0.64
N LEU A 133 -1.96 -0.14 -0.31
CA LEU A 133 -3.04 0.60 -0.95
C LEU A 133 -4.38 -0.03 -0.58
N LEU A 134 -5.32 0.77 -0.08
CA LEU A 134 -6.67 0.36 0.23
C LEU A 134 -7.61 1.02 -0.78
N THR A 135 -8.47 0.26 -1.43
CA THR A 135 -9.49 0.87 -2.29
C THR A 135 -10.81 0.11 -2.21
N GLY A 136 -11.91 0.85 -2.29
CA GLY A 136 -13.25 0.28 -2.46
C GLY A 136 -13.66 0.15 -3.92
N THR A 137 -12.98 0.86 -4.83
CA THR A 137 -13.36 0.94 -6.23
C THR A 137 -12.58 -0.08 -7.05
N PRO A 138 -13.27 -0.89 -7.87
CA PRO A 138 -12.59 -1.78 -8.80
C PRO A 138 -11.78 -0.93 -9.78
N LEU A 139 -10.60 -1.42 -10.15
CA LEU A 139 -9.81 -0.79 -11.20
C LEU A 139 -10.60 -0.87 -12.50
N GLN A 140 -10.82 0.28 -13.13
CA GLN A 140 -11.28 0.31 -14.51
C GLN A 140 -10.17 -0.33 -15.34
N ASN A 141 -10.51 -1.15 -16.35
CA ASN A 141 -9.58 -1.93 -17.17
C ASN A 141 -8.61 -1.05 -18.00
N ASN A 142 -7.80 -0.24 -17.34
CA ASN A 142 -6.80 0.64 -17.88
C ASN A 142 -5.45 0.20 -17.33
N LEU A 143 -4.65 -0.40 -18.21
CA LEU A 143 -3.34 -0.95 -17.88
C LEU A 143 -2.40 0.10 -17.30
N GLN A 144 -2.54 1.35 -17.71
CA GLN A 144 -1.75 2.46 -17.18
C GLN A 144 -2.10 2.78 -15.73
N GLU A 145 -3.39 2.68 -15.35
CA GLU A 145 -3.82 2.86 -13.96
C GLU A 145 -3.31 1.72 -13.09
N LEU A 146 -3.43 0.47 -13.56
CA LEU A 146 -2.89 -0.69 -12.88
C LEU A 146 -1.38 -0.58 -12.68
N TRP A 147 -0.64 -0.26 -13.75
CA TRP A 147 0.80 -0.05 -13.68
C TRP A 147 1.14 1.06 -12.68
N SER A 148 0.42 2.18 -12.68
CA SER A 148 0.67 3.29 -11.75
C SER A 148 0.57 2.85 -10.29
N LEU A 149 -0.41 1.99 -9.95
CA LEU A 149 -0.55 1.46 -8.59
C LEU A 149 0.51 0.40 -8.26
N LEU A 150 0.87 -0.47 -9.20
CA LEU A 150 1.90 -1.48 -9.01
C LEU A 150 3.30 -0.85 -8.88
N HIS A 151 3.62 0.12 -9.72
CA HIS A 151 4.82 0.94 -9.64
C HIS A 151 4.92 1.66 -8.30
N PHE A 152 3.81 2.18 -7.77
CA PHE A 152 3.81 2.80 -6.45
C PHE A 152 4.19 1.82 -5.32
N ILE A 153 3.72 0.58 -5.40
CA ILE A 153 3.99 -0.44 -4.37
C ILE A 153 5.39 -1.05 -4.51
N LEU A 154 5.81 -1.34 -5.75
CA LEU A 154 7.09 -1.98 -6.08
C LEU A 154 7.78 -1.25 -7.24
N PRO A 155 8.37 -0.06 -7.00
CA PRO A 155 8.94 0.76 -8.06
C PRO A 155 10.15 0.10 -8.74
N THR A 156 10.88 -0.78 -8.05
CA THR A 156 12.04 -1.50 -8.59
C THR A 156 11.66 -2.64 -9.54
N VAL A 157 10.41 -3.09 -9.50
CA VAL A 157 9.91 -4.18 -10.36
C VAL A 157 9.21 -3.60 -11.58
N PHE A 158 8.42 -2.55 -11.36
CA PHE A 158 7.57 -1.95 -12.38
C PHE A 158 8.12 -0.59 -12.79
N ASP A 159 9.39 -0.49 -13.13
CA ASP A 159 10.10 0.76 -13.42
C ASP A 159 9.59 1.46 -14.70
N GLU A 160 9.34 0.69 -15.76
CA GLU A 160 8.97 1.21 -17.07
C GLU A 160 7.60 0.70 -17.53
N LEU A 161 6.75 1.63 -17.98
CA LEU A 161 5.43 1.32 -18.53
C LEU A 161 5.53 0.51 -19.84
N GLY A 162 6.57 0.74 -20.65
CA GLY A 162 6.82 0.01 -21.89
C GLY A 162 7.03 -1.49 -21.63
N SER A 163 7.95 -1.81 -20.72
CA SER A 163 8.23 -3.18 -20.26
C SER A 163 6.99 -3.88 -19.70
N PHE A 164 6.12 -3.13 -19.00
CA PHE A 164 4.86 -3.66 -18.50
C PHE A 164 3.84 -3.97 -19.61
N ASN A 165 3.74 -3.10 -20.62
CA ASN A 165 2.86 -3.32 -21.77
C ASN A 165 3.33 -4.50 -22.63
N GLU A 166 4.64 -4.64 -22.85
CA GLU A 166 5.22 -5.79 -23.57
C GLU A 166 4.94 -7.10 -22.84
N TRP A 167 5.05 -7.10 -21.50
CA TRP A 167 4.72 -8.26 -20.69
C TRP A 167 3.25 -8.67 -20.82
N LEU A 168 2.32 -7.72 -20.71
CA LEU A 168 0.89 -8.00 -20.88
C LEU A 168 0.52 -8.45 -22.29
N ALA A 169 1.18 -7.91 -23.32
CA ALA A 169 0.98 -8.35 -24.70
C ALA A 169 1.48 -9.79 -24.94
N VAL A 170 2.43 -10.26 -24.13
CA VAL A 170 2.90 -11.65 -24.16
C VAL A 170 1.95 -12.61 -23.46
N ASP A 171 1.08 -12.15 -22.56
CA ASP A 171 0.08 -13.02 -21.96
C ASP A 171 -0.93 -13.56 -22.99
N ASP A 172 -1.13 -12.84 -24.10
CA ASP A 172 -1.93 -13.26 -25.26
C ASP A 172 -1.17 -14.19 -26.23
N LEU A 173 0.12 -14.44 -26.03
CA LEU A 173 0.99 -15.21 -26.92
C LEU A 173 1.61 -16.45 -26.23
N ASN A 174 1.83 -17.50 -27.00
CA ASN A 174 2.24 -18.86 -26.58
C ASN A 174 3.39 -18.93 -25.53
N GLU A 175 3.49 -20.05 -24.79
CA GLU A 175 4.49 -20.34 -23.71
C GLU A 175 5.96 -19.99 -24.02
N ASN A 176 6.35 -19.98 -25.30
CA ASN A 176 7.71 -19.60 -25.73
C ASN A 176 8.02 -18.11 -25.52
N SER A 177 6.99 -17.26 -25.60
CA SER A 177 7.09 -15.81 -25.41
C SER A 177 7.43 -15.44 -23.96
N TYR A 178 6.88 -16.19 -22.99
CA TYR A 178 7.17 -16.02 -21.56
C TYR A 178 8.65 -16.28 -21.24
N LYS A 179 9.23 -17.36 -21.81
CA LYS A 179 10.65 -17.69 -21.62
C LYS A 179 11.59 -16.64 -22.22
N LEU A 180 11.19 -15.98 -23.29
CA LEU A 180 11.94 -14.90 -23.94
C LEU A 180 11.92 -13.61 -23.10
N ILE A 181 10.78 -13.27 -22.49
CA ILE A 181 10.68 -12.12 -21.59
C ILE A 181 11.37 -12.38 -20.25
N GLU A 182 11.25 -13.57 -19.66
CA GLU A 182 12.02 -13.92 -18.45
C GLU A 182 13.53 -13.83 -18.66
N LYS A 183 14.01 -14.17 -19.86
CA LYS A 183 15.42 -14.00 -20.24
C LYS A 183 15.83 -12.53 -20.44
N LYS A 184 14.92 -11.67 -20.91
CA LYS A 184 15.17 -10.24 -21.18
C LYS A 184 15.04 -9.37 -19.93
N ASN A 185 13.95 -9.53 -19.18
CA ASN A 185 13.61 -8.68 -18.03
C ASN A 185 14.06 -9.31 -16.69
N GLY A 186 14.70 -10.48 -16.76
CA GLY A 186 15.07 -11.27 -15.60
C GLY A 186 13.86 -11.88 -14.90
N THR A 187 14.09 -12.90 -14.08
CA THR A 187 13.14 -13.56 -13.18
C THR A 187 12.39 -12.62 -12.21
N ASN A 188 12.60 -11.31 -12.29
CA ASN A 188 12.12 -10.30 -11.38
C ASN A 188 10.60 -10.08 -11.44
N MET A 189 9.98 -10.15 -12.62
CA MET A 189 8.55 -9.78 -12.76
C MET A 189 7.60 -10.87 -12.22
N LEU A 190 7.84 -12.13 -12.58
CA LEU A 190 7.07 -13.28 -12.06
C LEU A 190 7.30 -13.48 -10.56
N SER A 191 8.56 -13.44 -10.11
CA SER A 191 8.87 -13.47 -8.68
C SER A 191 8.30 -12.25 -7.95
N ALA A 192 8.21 -11.09 -8.58
CA ALA A 192 7.56 -9.93 -8.01
C ALA A 192 6.05 -10.06 -7.94
N LEU A 193 5.36 -10.66 -8.91
CA LEU A 193 3.93 -10.97 -8.79
C LEU A 193 3.68 -11.94 -7.63
N HIS A 194 4.57 -12.90 -7.41
CA HIS A 194 4.56 -13.71 -6.19
C HIS A 194 4.83 -12.87 -4.92
N LYS A 195 5.76 -11.91 -4.94
CA LYS A 195 5.98 -10.97 -3.81
C LYS A 195 4.79 -10.03 -3.57
N VAL A 196 4.09 -9.60 -4.62
CA VAL A 196 2.83 -8.85 -4.58
C VAL A 196 1.76 -9.69 -3.88
N ARG A 197 1.67 -10.99 -4.19
CA ARG A 197 0.78 -11.93 -3.49
C ARG A 197 1.13 -12.11 -2.00
N VAL A 198 2.41 -12.05 -1.63
CA VAL A 198 2.88 -12.21 -0.23
C VAL A 198 2.77 -10.91 0.58
N ASN A 199 2.94 -9.74 -0.04
CA ASN A 199 2.71 -8.44 0.58
C ASN A 199 1.22 -8.12 0.63
N LEU A 200 0.49 -8.77 1.55
CA LEU A 200 -0.84 -8.40 2.08
C LEU A 200 -1.65 -7.39 1.23
N PHE A 201 -2.11 -7.80 0.06
CA PHE A 201 -3.09 -7.05 -0.74
C PHE A 201 -4.47 -7.15 -0.05
N PHE A 202 -4.74 -6.30 0.93
CA PHE A 202 -6.08 -6.18 1.49
C PHE A 202 -6.98 -5.42 0.51
N ARG A 203 -7.54 -6.20 -0.43
CA ARG A 203 -8.68 -5.89 -1.29
C ARG A 203 -8.42 -4.80 -2.33
N ILE A 204 -7.68 -5.18 -3.39
CA ILE A 204 -7.75 -4.48 -4.70
C ILE A 204 -8.59 -5.27 -5.72
N PHE A 205 -8.85 -6.57 -5.52
CA PHE A 205 -9.54 -7.36 -6.53
C PHE A 205 -10.72 -8.11 -5.93
N GLY A 206 -11.87 -7.44 -5.83
CA GLY A 206 -13.15 -8.12 -6.00
C GLY A 206 -13.32 -8.29 -7.50
N ASP A 207 -13.25 -9.52 -7.98
CA ASP A 207 -13.38 -9.93 -9.38
C ASP A 207 -12.30 -9.38 -10.34
N TRP A 208 -11.17 -10.10 -10.37
CA TRP A 208 -10.24 -10.02 -11.48
C TRP A 208 -10.94 -10.52 -12.76
N PRO A 209 -11.05 -9.74 -13.85
CA PRO A 209 -11.58 -10.24 -15.10
C PRO A 209 -10.58 -11.24 -15.68
N ASN A 210 -10.96 -12.52 -15.72
CA ASN A 210 -10.40 -13.60 -16.55
C ASN A 210 -9.04 -13.32 -17.22
N PHE A 211 -7.94 -13.25 -16.46
CA PHE A 211 -6.62 -13.53 -17.05
C PHE A 211 -6.46 -15.04 -17.16
N PRO A 212 -6.18 -15.59 -18.35
CA PRO A 212 -6.03 -17.03 -18.57
C PRO A 212 -5.00 -17.71 -17.66
N LEU A 213 -3.98 -16.97 -17.19
CA LEU A 213 -2.92 -17.48 -16.29
C LEU A 213 -3.40 -17.86 -14.89
N PHE A 214 -4.37 -17.13 -14.33
CA PHE A 214 -4.86 -17.41 -12.97
C PHE A 214 -5.83 -18.60 -12.94
N TYR A 215 -6.62 -18.80 -14.01
CA TYR A 215 -7.55 -19.93 -14.10
C TYR A 215 -6.85 -21.28 -14.36
N LYS A 216 -5.75 -21.30 -15.14
CA LYS A 216 -5.00 -22.54 -15.40
C LYS A 216 -4.29 -23.06 -14.15
N GLN A 217 -3.76 -22.20 -13.27
CA GLN A 217 -3.14 -22.64 -12.02
C GLN A 217 -4.14 -23.01 -10.92
N ASN A 218 -5.32 -22.38 -10.87
CA ASN A 218 -6.36 -22.77 -9.90
C ASN A 218 -6.96 -24.17 -10.18
N LYS A 219 -7.01 -24.61 -11.46
CA LYS A 219 -7.40 -25.99 -11.81
C LYS A 219 -6.32 -27.03 -11.50
N LEU A 220 -5.05 -26.65 -11.50
CA LEU A 220 -3.96 -27.56 -11.13
C LEU A 220 -3.92 -27.79 -9.61
N ILE A 221 -4.17 -26.77 -8.79
CA ILE A 221 -4.09 -26.90 -7.32
C ILE A 221 -5.31 -27.63 -6.73
N SER A 222 -6.50 -27.55 -7.35
CA SER A 222 -7.65 -28.36 -6.89
C SER A 222 -7.49 -29.86 -7.16
N ALA A 223 -6.56 -30.26 -8.03
CA ALA A 223 -6.23 -31.67 -8.27
C ALA A 223 -5.18 -32.23 -7.27
N TYR A 224 -4.41 -31.37 -6.61
CA TYR A 224 -3.38 -31.78 -5.63
C TYR A 224 -3.83 -31.69 -4.16
N SER A 225 -5.02 -31.15 -3.88
CA SER A 225 -5.55 -31.03 -2.51
C SER A 225 -6.51 -32.16 -2.07
N LEU A 226 -6.56 -33.28 -2.80
CA LEU A 226 -7.37 -34.45 -2.41
C LEU A 226 -6.55 -35.70 -2.06
N ASN A 227 -5.22 -35.64 -1.97
CA ASN A 227 -4.42 -36.74 -1.43
C ASN A 227 -3.21 -36.20 -0.67
N ASN A 228 -3.41 -35.93 0.63
CA ASN A 228 -2.53 -36.26 1.77
C ASN A 228 -2.93 -35.43 2.98
#